data_AF-A0AAV4D494-F1
#
_entry.id   AF-A0AAV4D494-F1
#
_cell.length_a   1.000
_cell.length_b   1.000
_cell.length_c   1.000
_cell.angle_alpha   90.00
_cell.angle_beta   90.00
_cell.angle_gamma   90.00
#
_symmetry.space_group_name_H-M   'P 1'
#
loop_
_entity.id
_entity.type
_entity.pdbx_description
1 polymer ?
#
loop_
_entity_poly.entity_id
_entity_poly.type
_entity_poly.pdbx_seq_one_letter_code
_entity_poly.pdbx_strand_id
1 'polypeptide(L)'
;MEALPLGSLKEGNVNTLGQDIDRDLTVPQWFTHKTNLCFRWRPDGDGGQCGGGAARLLCAQVGRMTAVYRDDTDRRGGGCRMQWSIQSSGFDSWFSQVQVCYRWYPDGDGGQCGGGAGRLLCAPVNHYSAEYRDDTDRRGGGCRMSWRIVVPDSAPLWMKATKLCFSWYPDGNGGQCGPAPSRYMCAVANQWTPFYRDDTDKRAGGCRMSWGIKLDF
;
A
#
# COMPACT_ATOMS: atom_id res chain seq x y z
N MET A 1 -13.63 6.59 37.95
CA MET A 1 -12.72 7.57 37.32
C MET A 1 -12.72 8.79 38.21
N GLU A 2 -11.73 8.90 39.10
CA GLU A 2 -11.57 10.08 39.95
C GLU A 2 -11.07 11.25 39.09
N ALA A 3 -11.77 12.38 39.19
CA ALA A 3 -11.36 13.63 38.56
C ALA A 3 -10.11 14.16 39.26
N LEU A 4 -9.04 14.38 38.50
CA LEU A 4 -7.81 15.00 39.02
C LEU A 4 -8.14 16.44 39.47
N PRO A 5 -7.79 16.83 40.72
CA PRO A 5 -8.04 18.18 41.21
C PRO A 5 -7.13 19.18 40.46
N LEU A 6 -7.76 20.07 39.68
CA LEU A 6 -7.11 21.10 38.86
C LEU A 6 -6.18 22.05 39.64
N GLY A 7 -6.27 22.09 40.98
CA GLY A 7 -5.46 22.95 41.86
C GLY A 7 -4.01 22.50 42.11
N SER A 8 -3.51 21.44 41.47
CA SER A 8 -2.13 20.93 41.68
C SER A 8 -1.37 20.59 40.40
N LEU A 9 -1.74 21.17 39.26
CA LEU A 9 -0.98 21.02 38.03
C LEU A 9 0.39 21.71 38.18
N LYS A 10 1.42 20.90 38.47
CA LYS A 10 2.82 21.35 38.45
C LYS A 10 3.18 21.73 37.01
N GLU A 11 3.93 22.82 36.84
CA GLU A 11 4.39 23.30 35.52
C GLU A 11 5.02 22.19 34.65
N GLY A 12 5.77 21.28 35.28
CA GLY A 12 6.33 20.10 34.59
C GLY A 12 5.27 19.21 33.92
N ASN A 13 4.11 19.01 34.55
CA ASN A 13 3.02 18.21 33.99
C ASN A 13 2.38 18.89 32.77
N VAL A 14 2.28 20.22 32.81
CA VAL A 14 1.74 21.01 31.69
C VAL A 14 2.70 20.97 30.49
N ASN A 15 4.01 21.07 30.74
CA ASN A 15 5.02 20.99 29.70
C ASN A 15 5.08 19.60 29.05
N THR A 16 5.02 18.53 29.83
CA THR A 16 4.96 17.16 29.29
C THR A 16 3.71 16.94 28.46
N LEU A 17 2.54 17.39 28.94
CA LEU A 17 1.31 17.29 28.16
C LEU A 17 1.40 18.08 26.84
N GLY A 18 1.99 19.27 26.85
CA GLY A 18 2.21 20.07 25.64
C GLY A 18 3.09 19.33 24.62
N GLN A 19 4.15 18.69 25.09
CA GLN A 19 5.05 17.88 24.23
C GLN A 19 4.34 16.64 23.66
N ASP A 20 3.52 15.96 24.47
CA ASP A 20 2.74 14.81 24.01
C ASP A 20 1.71 15.21 22.94
N ILE A 21 1.03 16.34 23.13
CA ILE A 21 0.08 16.89 22.14
C ILE A 21 0.82 17.23 20.84
N ASP A 22 1.96 17.92 20.93
CA ASP A 22 2.73 18.30 19.74
C ASP A 22 3.23 17.06 18.99
N ARG A 23 3.77 16.05 19.70
CA ARG A 23 4.17 14.77 19.12
C ARG A 23 3.02 14.09 18.38
N ASP A 24 1.82 14.12 18.96
CA ASP A 24 0.68 13.37 18.44
C ASP A 24 0.00 14.08 17.25
N LEU A 25 0.10 15.41 17.16
CA LEU A 25 -0.57 16.20 16.12
C LEU A 25 0.36 16.69 15.02
N THR A 26 1.64 16.91 15.31
CA THR A 26 2.59 17.48 14.35
C THR A 26 3.28 16.39 13.54
N VAL A 27 3.07 16.42 12.22
CA VAL A 27 3.77 15.52 11.31
C VAL A 27 5.21 15.97 11.12
N PRO A 28 6.20 15.11 11.43
CA PRO A 28 7.60 15.50 11.31
C PRO A 28 8.02 15.60 9.84
N GLN A 29 8.96 16.51 9.56
CA GLN A 29 9.46 16.74 8.21
C GLN A 29 10.09 15.49 7.57
N TRP A 30 10.73 14.63 8.37
CA TRP A 30 11.29 13.37 7.86
C TRP A 30 10.19 12.47 7.26
N PHE A 31 8.98 12.51 7.82
CA PHE A 31 7.87 11.71 7.29
C PHE A 31 7.43 12.26 5.93
N THR A 32 7.21 13.56 5.83
CA THR A 32 6.71 14.17 4.58
C THR A 32 7.74 14.23 3.45
N HIS A 33 9.02 14.42 3.76
CA HIS A 33 10.06 14.67 2.75
C HIS A 33 10.97 13.47 2.48
N LYS A 34 11.20 12.65 3.51
CA LYS A 34 12.18 11.54 3.44
C LYS A 34 11.52 10.16 3.43
N THR A 35 10.20 10.08 3.56
CA THR A 35 9.46 8.82 3.47
C THR A 35 8.77 8.68 2.11
N ASN A 36 8.93 7.51 1.50
CA ASN A 36 8.32 7.16 0.23
C ASN A 36 7.62 5.82 0.34
N LEU A 37 6.47 5.67 -0.32
CA LEU A 37 5.94 4.37 -0.69
C LEU A 37 6.56 3.95 -2.02
N CYS A 38 7.19 2.79 -2.03
CA CYS A 38 7.83 2.23 -3.21
C CYS A 38 7.16 0.93 -3.63
N PHE A 39 6.99 0.79 -4.93
CA PHE A 39 6.51 -0.39 -5.62
C PHE A 39 7.58 -0.79 -6.63
N ARG A 40 8.01 -2.04 -6.60
CA ARG A 40 8.93 -2.59 -7.59
C ARG A 40 8.32 -3.80 -8.27
N TRP A 41 8.67 -3.97 -9.52
CA TRP A 41 8.13 -5.04 -10.33
C TRP A 41 9.12 -5.51 -11.39
N ARG A 42 8.94 -6.74 -11.85
CA ARG A 42 9.64 -7.33 -13.00
C ARG A 42 8.72 -8.29 -13.73
N PRO A 43 8.93 -8.52 -15.04
CA PRO A 43 8.13 -9.48 -15.76
C PRO A 43 8.64 -10.89 -15.45
N ASP A 44 7.76 -11.86 -15.59
CA ASP A 44 8.05 -13.26 -15.46
C ASP A 44 7.63 -13.97 -16.75
N GLY A 45 8.41 -13.76 -17.82
CA GLY A 45 8.02 -14.10 -19.18
C GLY A 45 8.09 -12.89 -20.09
N ASP A 46 7.01 -12.59 -20.81
CA ASP A 46 6.97 -11.45 -21.73
C ASP A 46 7.06 -10.11 -21.00
N GLY A 47 8.12 -9.35 -21.30
CA GLY A 47 8.41 -8.05 -20.72
C GLY A 47 7.33 -6.98 -20.95
N GLY A 48 6.50 -7.13 -21.98
CA GLY A 48 5.45 -6.18 -22.33
C GLY A 48 4.14 -6.35 -21.55
N GLN A 49 4.03 -7.38 -20.70
CA GLN A 49 2.82 -7.60 -19.90
C GLN A 49 2.76 -6.73 -18.65
N CYS A 50 3.90 -6.21 -18.20
CA CYS A 50 3.99 -5.50 -16.93
C CYS A 50 4.57 -4.09 -17.17
N GLY A 51 4.08 -3.13 -16.40
CA GLY A 51 4.52 -1.75 -16.31
C GLY A 51 4.15 -0.79 -17.44
N GLY A 52 3.95 -1.26 -18.68
CA GLY A 52 3.56 -0.39 -19.79
C GLY A 52 4.53 0.78 -20.03
N GLY A 53 5.84 0.52 -19.94
CA GLY A 53 6.90 1.53 -20.09
C GLY A 53 7.31 2.25 -18.79
N ALA A 54 6.66 1.95 -17.66
CA ALA A 54 7.08 2.46 -16.37
C ALA A 54 8.48 1.95 -15.96
N ALA A 55 9.15 2.66 -15.05
CA ALA A 55 10.38 2.16 -14.43
C ALA A 55 10.10 0.94 -13.55
N ARG A 56 11.10 0.06 -13.39
CA ARG A 56 11.00 -1.15 -12.53
C ARG A 56 10.84 -0.85 -11.04
N LEU A 57 11.14 0.38 -10.64
CA LEU A 57 10.97 0.91 -9.30
C LEU A 57 10.20 2.23 -9.41
N LEU A 58 9.03 2.28 -8.78
CA LEU A 58 8.18 3.45 -8.69
C LEU A 58 8.09 3.85 -7.22
N CYS A 59 8.45 5.08 -6.89
CA CYS A 59 8.33 5.60 -5.54
C CYS A 59 7.52 6.90 -5.54
N ALA A 60 6.79 7.14 -4.46
CA ALA A 60 6.10 8.39 -4.22
C ALA A 60 6.31 8.85 -2.79
N GLN A 61 6.62 10.14 -2.65
CA GLN A 61 6.64 10.82 -1.36
C GLN A 61 5.23 10.80 -0.75
N VAL A 62 5.18 10.92 0.58
CA VAL A 62 3.93 11.12 1.32
C VAL A 62 3.16 12.30 0.72
N GLY A 63 1.84 12.14 0.57
CA GLY A 63 0.97 13.11 -0.10
C GLY A 63 0.89 12.92 -1.61
N ARG A 64 1.74 12.10 -2.23
CA ARG A 64 1.73 11.80 -3.68
C ARG A 64 1.34 10.35 -3.96
N MET A 65 1.06 10.07 -5.23
CA MET A 65 0.81 8.73 -5.76
C MET A 65 2.01 8.33 -6.63
N THR A 66 2.35 7.03 -6.70
CA THR A 66 3.40 6.54 -7.60
C THR A 66 3.04 6.85 -9.05
N ALA A 67 4.04 6.87 -9.93
CA ALA A 67 3.75 6.77 -11.35
C ALA A 67 2.89 5.52 -11.62
N VAL A 68 2.18 5.54 -12.74
CA VAL A 68 1.24 4.47 -13.11
C VAL A 68 2.03 3.23 -13.51
N TYR A 69 1.68 2.10 -12.90
CA TYR A 69 2.04 0.77 -13.35
C TYR A 69 0.88 0.20 -14.18
N ARG A 70 1.17 -0.48 -15.29
CA ARG A 70 0.16 -1.15 -16.11
C ARG A 70 0.35 -2.65 -16.04
N ASP A 71 -0.68 -3.38 -15.63
CA ASP A 71 -0.76 -4.83 -15.72
C ASP A 71 -1.56 -5.22 -16.97
N ASP A 72 -0.99 -5.99 -17.88
CA ASP A 72 -1.53 -6.28 -19.21
C ASP A 72 -1.22 -7.73 -19.59
N THR A 73 -1.87 -8.66 -18.90
CA THR A 73 -1.77 -10.10 -19.16
C THR A 73 -2.77 -10.55 -20.25
N ASP A 74 -2.63 -9.97 -21.44
CA ASP A 74 -3.44 -10.19 -22.66
C ASP A 74 -3.18 -11.54 -23.38
N ARG A 75 -3.24 -12.67 -22.67
CA ARG A 75 -3.00 -14.06 -23.17
C ARG A 75 -1.57 -14.40 -23.56
N ARG A 76 -0.61 -13.50 -23.36
CA ARG A 76 0.81 -13.81 -23.50
C ARG A 76 1.27 -14.63 -22.30
N GLY A 77 2.24 -15.52 -22.51
CA GLY A 77 2.70 -16.42 -21.47
C GLY A 77 3.56 -15.68 -20.45
N GLY A 78 3.23 -15.79 -19.17
CA GLY A 78 4.00 -15.20 -18.09
C GLY A 78 3.17 -14.40 -17.10
N GLY A 79 3.85 -13.62 -16.27
CA GLY A 79 3.20 -12.87 -15.21
C GLY A 79 4.00 -11.68 -14.71
N CYS A 80 3.48 -11.03 -13.68
CA CYS A 80 4.06 -9.85 -13.08
C CYS A 80 4.48 -10.13 -11.63
N ARG A 81 5.77 -9.99 -11.36
CA ARG A 81 6.32 -10.13 -10.02
C ARG A 81 6.37 -8.77 -9.35
N MET A 82 5.81 -8.65 -8.16
CA MET A 82 5.52 -7.38 -7.49
C MET A 82 5.90 -7.39 -6.02
N GLN A 83 6.42 -6.26 -5.53
CA GLN A 83 6.77 -6.04 -4.14
C GLN A 83 6.53 -4.58 -3.73
N TRP A 84 6.16 -4.38 -2.47
CA TRP A 84 5.92 -3.06 -1.88
C TRP A 84 6.86 -2.81 -0.70
N SER A 85 7.17 -1.54 -0.46
CA SER A 85 8.04 -1.10 0.63
C SER A 85 7.70 0.34 1.06
N ILE A 86 7.90 0.65 2.34
CA ILE A 86 8.00 2.03 2.82
C ILE A 86 9.49 2.31 3.00
N GLN A 87 10.04 3.29 2.30
CA GLN A 87 11.44 3.67 2.34
C GLN A 87 11.57 5.02 3.06
N SER A 88 12.36 5.08 4.13
CA SER A 88 12.51 6.28 4.97
C SER A 88 13.91 6.40 5.58
N SER A 89 14.28 7.62 5.98
CA SER A 89 15.53 7.89 6.70
C SER A 89 15.35 9.00 7.74
N GLY A 90 16.15 8.93 8.83
CA GLY A 90 16.11 9.91 9.92
C GLY A 90 14.80 9.90 10.71
N PHE A 91 14.14 8.74 10.78
CA PHE A 91 12.88 8.55 11.49
C PHE A 91 13.10 8.13 12.95
N ASP A 92 12.10 8.36 13.79
CA ASP A 92 12.12 7.96 15.19
C ASP A 92 12.10 6.43 15.35
N SER A 93 12.67 5.91 16.43
CA SER A 93 12.82 4.46 16.64
C SER A 93 11.51 3.67 16.51
N TRP A 94 10.38 4.22 16.96
CA TRP A 94 9.07 3.57 16.85
C TRP A 94 8.66 3.31 15.40
N PHE A 95 9.08 4.15 14.45
CA PHE A 95 8.69 4.05 13.04
C PHE A 95 9.28 2.81 12.36
N SER A 96 10.37 2.25 12.89
CA SER A 96 10.94 0.97 12.41
C SER A 96 9.95 -0.20 12.49
N GLN A 97 8.95 -0.11 13.36
CA GLN A 97 7.92 -1.14 13.55
C GLN A 97 6.75 -0.99 12.57
N VAL A 98 6.70 0.11 11.81
CA VAL A 98 5.68 0.31 10.79
C VAL A 98 5.89 -0.66 9.64
N GLN A 99 4.79 -1.19 9.09
CA GLN A 99 4.84 -2.13 7.98
C GLN A 99 3.86 -1.73 6.88
N VAL A 100 4.26 -1.95 5.62
CA VAL A 100 3.28 -2.06 4.52
C VAL A 100 2.88 -3.52 4.38
N CYS A 101 1.59 -3.79 4.38
CA CYS A 101 1.05 -5.11 4.20
C CYS A 101 0.07 -5.15 3.04
N TYR A 102 0.01 -6.30 2.39
CA TYR A 102 -1.06 -6.63 1.45
C TYR A 102 -1.49 -8.07 1.64
N ARG A 103 -2.74 -8.33 1.30
CA ARG A 103 -3.31 -9.67 1.28
C ARG A 103 -3.99 -9.92 -0.05
N TRP A 104 -4.05 -11.19 -0.42
CA TRP A 104 -4.60 -11.58 -1.70
C TRP A 104 -5.32 -12.93 -1.64
N TYR A 105 -6.34 -13.06 -2.48
CA TYR A 105 -7.13 -14.29 -2.63
C TYR A 105 -7.37 -14.54 -4.12
N PRO A 106 -7.29 -15.79 -4.58
CA PRO A 106 -7.66 -16.09 -5.95
C PRO A 106 -9.18 -16.07 -6.04
N ASP A 107 -9.67 -15.83 -7.23
CA ASP A 107 -11.06 -15.96 -7.61
C ASP A 107 -11.12 -17.00 -8.72
N GLY A 108 -11.25 -18.28 -8.37
CA GLY A 108 -11.08 -19.39 -9.31
C GLY A 108 -9.77 -20.13 -9.10
N ASP A 109 -8.88 -20.12 -10.10
CA ASP A 109 -7.64 -20.90 -10.07
C ASP A 109 -6.62 -20.31 -9.07
N GLY A 110 -6.34 -21.08 -8.00
CA GLY A 110 -5.40 -20.70 -6.96
C GLY A 110 -3.97 -20.45 -7.44
N GLY A 111 -3.59 -20.98 -8.61
CA GLY A 111 -2.26 -20.81 -9.21
C GLY A 111 -2.03 -19.45 -9.86
N GLN A 112 -3.08 -18.68 -10.12
CA GLN A 112 -2.98 -17.39 -10.82
C GLN A 112 -2.39 -16.27 -9.95
N CYS A 113 -2.42 -16.43 -8.64
CA CYS A 113 -2.04 -15.36 -7.72
C CYS A 113 -0.96 -15.84 -6.76
N GLY A 114 -0.03 -14.96 -6.42
CA GLY A 114 1.01 -15.13 -5.41
C GLY A 114 2.17 -16.04 -5.75
N GLY A 115 2.06 -16.98 -6.69
CA GLY A 115 3.18 -17.85 -7.09
C GLY A 115 3.82 -18.62 -5.93
N GLY A 116 3.00 -19.10 -4.99
CA GLY A 116 3.45 -19.84 -3.80
C GLY A 116 3.72 -18.96 -2.57
N ALA A 117 3.59 -17.64 -2.67
CA ALA A 117 3.73 -16.76 -1.51
C ALA A 117 2.59 -16.96 -0.47
N GLY A 118 2.79 -16.46 0.74
CA GLY A 118 1.74 -16.41 1.75
C GLY A 118 0.59 -15.47 1.35
N ARG A 119 -0.63 -15.73 1.86
CA ARG A 119 -1.84 -14.91 1.58
C ARG A 119 -1.79 -13.51 2.18
N LEU A 120 -0.93 -13.30 3.17
CA LEU A 120 -0.66 -12.02 3.82
C LEU A 120 0.85 -11.81 3.78
N LEU A 121 1.27 -10.69 3.20
CA LEU A 121 2.66 -10.32 3.08
C LEU A 121 2.83 -8.93 3.68
N CYS A 122 3.82 -8.80 4.55
CA CYS A 122 4.15 -7.55 5.24
C CYS A 122 5.65 -7.28 5.10
N ALA A 123 6.01 -6.00 5.06
CA ALA A 123 7.39 -5.56 5.01
C ALA A 123 7.61 -4.42 6.00
N PRO A 124 8.62 -4.50 6.88
CA PRO A 124 9.01 -3.37 7.71
C PRO A 124 9.60 -2.24 6.87
N VAL A 125 9.67 -1.04 7.47
CA VAL A 125 10.32 0.11 6.85
C VAL A 125 11.73 -0.26 6.35
N ASN A 126 12.06 0.20 5.15
CA ASN A 126 13.30 -0.06 4.40
C ASN A 126 13.48 -1.49 3.88
N HIS A 127 12.48 -2.36 4.03
CA HIS A 127 12.46 -3.68 3.42
C HIS A 127 11.34 -3.81 2.39
N TYR A 128 11.57 -4.61 1.36
CA TYR A 128 10.51 -5.02 0.44
C TYR A 128 9.80 -6.26 0.96
N SER A 129 8.50 -6.33 0.71
CA SER A 129 7.71 -7.54 0.97
C SER A 129 8.30 -8.74 0.24
N ALA A 130 7.89 -9.95 0.61
CA ALA A 130 8.07 -11.10 -0.28
C ALA A 130 7.44 -10.82 -1.65
N GLU A 131 7.98 -11.49 -2.67
CA GLU A 131 7.52 -11.37 -4.06
C GLU A 131 6.14 -12.02 -4.21
N TYR A 132 5.18 -11.25 -4.72
CA TYR A 132 3.91 -11.75 -5.20
C TYR A 132 3.97 -11.87 -6.72
N ARG A 133 3.46 -12.97 -7.25
CA ARG A 133 3.37 -13.21 -8.70
C ARG A 133 1.91 -13.15 -9.12
N ASP A 134 1.59 -12.25 -10.04
CA ASP A 134 0.33 -12.24 -10.76
C ASP A 134 0.49 -12.98 -12.08
N ASP A 135 -0.31 -14.02 -12.29
CA ASP A 135 -0.28 -14.97 -13.41
C ASP A 135 -1.71 -15.29 -13.82
N THR A 136 -2.52 -14.25 -14.01
CA THR A 136 -3.91 -14.35 -14.48
C THR A 136 -4.01 -14.78 -15.95
N ASP A 137 -2.89 -15.00 -16.63
CA ASP A 137 -2.84 -15.32 -18.05
C ASP A 137 -3.62 -16.60 -18.40
N ARG A 138 -4.37 -16.55 -19.51
CA ARG A 138 -4.99 -17.72 -20.17
C ARG A 138 -5.94 -18.58 -19.32
N ARG A 139 -6.32 -18.16 -18.13
CA ARG A 139 -7.21 -18.89 -17.22
C ARG A 139 -8.37 -18.01 -16.79
N GLY A 140 -9.51 -18.64 -16.51
CA GLY A 140 -10.66 -17.91 -15.97
C GLY A 140 -10.45 -17.68 -14.49
N GLY A 141 -10.66 -16.46 -14.02
CA GLY A 141 -10.45 -16.09 -12.64
C GLY A 141 -9.51 -14.91 -12.47
N GLY A 142 -9.41 -14.40 -11.25
CA GLY A 142 -8.65 -13.19 -10.95
C GLY A 142 -8.02 -13.17 -9.56
N CYS A 143 -7.30 -12.11 -9.26
CA CYS A 143 -6.64 -11.86 -8.01
C CYS A 143 -7.32 -10.73 -7.26
N ARG A 144 -7.91 -11.04 -6.10
CA ARG A 144 -8.42 -10.01 -5.20
C ARG A 144 -7.30 -9.56 -4.29
N MET A 145 -7.03 -8.25 -4.24
CA MET A 145 -5.96 -7.65 -3.45
C MET A 145 -6.47 -6.55 -2.54
N SER A 146 -5.87 -6.42 -1.37
CA SER A 146 -6.19 -5.39 -0.38
C SER A 146 -4.91 -5.01 0.36
N TRP A 147 -4.74 -3.73 0.66
CA TRP A 147 -3.52 -3.20 1.27
C TRP A 147 -3.82 -2.49 2.59
N ARG A 148 -2.80 -2.39 3.45
CA ARG A 148 -2.82 -1.57 4.67
C ARG A 148 -1.42 -1.12 5.08
N ILE A 149 -1.36 -0.09 5.91
CA ILE A 149 -0.17 0.21 6.72
C ILE A 149 -0.48 -0.27 8.14
N VAL A 150 0.44 -1.02 8.74
CA VAL A 150 0.37 -1.41 10.14
C VAL A 150 1.24 -0.46 10.96
N VAL A 151 0.68 0.08 12.03
CA VAL A 151 1.37 1.02 12.94
C VAL A 151 1.25 0.52 14.38
N PRO A 152 2.32 0.64 15.20
CA PRO A 152 2.27 0.21 16.59
C PRO A 152 1.37 1.11 17.44
N ASP A 153 0.90 0.60 18.58
CA ASP A 153 0.05 1.38 19.50
C ASP A 153 0.77 2.60 20.08
N SER A 154 2.10 2.58 20.15
CA SER A 154 2.92 3.72 20.57
C SER A 154 3.06 4.81 19.51
N ALA A 155 2.52 4.62 18.30
CA ALA A 155 2.60 5.61 17.24
C ALA A 155 1.78 6.87 17.58
N PRO A 156 2.25 8.06 17.17
CA PRO A 156 1.52 9.31 17.33
C PRO A 156 0.20 9.30 16.57
N LEU A 157 -0.75 10.14 17.00
CA LEU A 157 -2.10 10.17 16.45
C LEU A 157 -2.11 10.48 14.94
N TRP A 158 -1.28 11.40 14.46
CA TRP A 158 -1.16 11.72 13.04
C TRP A 158 -0.80 10.49 12.18
N MET A 159 0.04 9.58 12.71
CA MET A 159 0.42 8.36 12.00
C MET A 159 -0.72 7.34 12.02
N LYS A 160 -1.46 7.26 13.12
CA LYS A 160 -2.67 6.43 13.21
C LYS A 160 -3.78 6.91 12.27
N ALA A 161 -3.83 8.21 11.97
CA ALA A 161 -4.77 8.81 11.02
C ALA A 161 -4.30 8.73 9.55
N THR A 162 -3.03 8.41 9.31
CA THR A 162 -2.45 8.31 7.97
C THR A 162 -3.16 7.22 7.16
N LYS A 163 -3.35 7.46 5.86
CA LYS A 163 -4.02 6.55 4.93
C LYS A 163 -3.06 5.92 3.93
N LEU A 164 -3.28 4.64 3.63
CA LEU A 164 -2.76 4.01 2.41
C LEU A 164 -3.83 4.08 1.34
N CYS A 165 -3.47 4.60 0.18
CA CYS A 165 -4.36 4.77 -0.95
C CYS A 165 -3.88 3.98 -2.17
N PHE A 166 -4.86 3.50 -2.92
CA PHE A 166 -4.70 2.78 -4.17
C PHE A 166 -5.67 3.37 -5.19
N SER A 167 -5.15 3.69 -6.36
CA SER A 167 -5.93 4.18 -7.50
C SER A 167 -5.78 3.23 -8.66
N TRP A 168 -6.86 3.03 -9.39
CA TRP A 168 -6.85 2.13 -10.53
C TRP A 168 -7.84 2.55 -11.60
N TYR A 169 -7.53 2.21 -12.85
CA TYR A 169 -8.40 2.41 -13.99
C TYR A 169 -8.13 1.36 -15.08
N PRO A 170 -9.18 0.89 -15.76
CA PRO A 170 -9.03 -0.08 -16.83
C PRO A 170 -8.47 0.60 -18.07
N ASP A 171 -7.65 -0.14 -18.79
CA ASP A 171 -7.15 0.19 -20.11
C ASP A 171 -7.81 -0.76 -21.10
N GLY A 172 -8.86 -0.32 -21.79
CA GLY A 172 -9.70 -1.21 -22.61
C GLY A 172 -10.87 -1.78 -21.84
N ASN A 173 -10.92 -3.11 -21.64
CA ASN A 173 -12.11 -3.75 -21.06
C ASN A 173 -12.24 -3.47 -19.56
N GLY A 174 -13.22 -2.62 -19.21
CA GLY A 174 -13.51 -2.22 -17.83
C GLY A 174 -13.81 -3.36 -16.85
N GLY A 175 -14.18 -4.54 -17.33
CA GLY A 175 -14.47 -5.71 -16.50
C GLY A 175 -13.25 -6.52 -16.07
N GLN A 176 -12.04 -6.20 -16.55
CA GLN A 176 -10.79 -6.85 -16.12
C GLN A 176 -10.28 -6.27 -14.81
N CYS A 177 -10.50 -4.98 -14.60
CA CYS A 177 -10.10 -4.30 -13.39
C CYS A 177 -11.37 -4.03 -12.61
N GLY A 178 -11.63 -4.83 -11.58
CA GLY A 178 -12.62 -4.68 -10.52
C GLY A 178 -14.06 -4.27 -10.85
N PRO A 179 -15.02 -4.77 -10.06
CA PRO A 179 -16.11 -3.95 -9.54
C PRO A 179 -15.71 -3.44 -8.14
N ALA A 180 -14.62 -2.68 -8.01
CA ALA A 180 -14.33 -2.03 -6.73
C ALA A 180 -15.30 -0.84 -6.51
N PRO A 181 -15.68 -0.51 -5.27
CA PRO A 181 -16.68 0.55 -5.02
C PRO A 181 -16.22 1.93 -5.50
N SER A 182 -14.92 2.12 -5.72
CA SER A 182 -14.33 3.36 -6.22
C SER A 182 -13.04 3.07 -7.00
N ARG A 183 -12.72 3.94 -7.97
CA ARG A 183 -11.42 3.98 -8.66
C ARG A 183 -10.28 4.47 -7.76
N TYR A 184 -10.61 5.13 -6.65
CA TYR A 184 -9.68 5.61 -5.64
C TYR A 184 -10.12 5.09 -4.27
N MET A 185 -9.31 4.24 -3.67
CA MET A 185 -9.61 3.55 -2.43
C MET A 185 -8.53 3.84 -1.42
N CYS A 186 -8.92 4.23 -0.21
CA CYS A 186 -8.00 4.46 0.88
C CYS A 186 -8.45 3.71 2.13
N ALA A 187 -7.49 3.38 2.98
CA ALA A 187 -7.72 2.88 4.32
C ALA A 187 -6.81 3.61 5.30
N VAL A 188 -7.39 3.98 6.45
CA VAL A 188 -6.64 4.50 7.59
C VAL A 188 -5.70 3.40 8.11
N ALA A 189 -4.59 3.80 8.73
CA ALA A 189 -3.64 2.86 9.33
C ALA A 189 -4.35 1.80 10.19
N ASN A 190 -3.80 0.59 10.18
CA ASN A 190 -4.34 -0.65 10.75
C ASN A 190 -5.65 -1.16 10.12
N GLN A 191 -6.25 -0.45 9.17
CA GLN A 191 -7.41 -0.90 8.40
C GLN A 191 -7.03 -1.34 6.99
N TRP A 192 -7.81 -2.28 6.44
CA TRP A 192 -7.64 -2.77 5.09
C TRP A 192 -8.42 -1.91 4.09
N THR A 193 -7.84 -1.62 2.92
CA THR A 193 -8.62 -1.11 1.79
C THR A 193 -9.69 -2.13 1.40
N PRO A 194 -10.80 -1.70 0.76
CA PRO A 194 -11.65 -2.64 0.03
C PRO A 194 -10.82 -3.49 -0.94
N PHE A 195 -11.33 -4.67 -1.26
CA PHE A 195 -10.67 -5.52 -2.24
C PHE A 195 -10.77 -4.89 -3.63
N TYR A 196 -9.61 -4.68 -4.24
CA TYR A 196 -9.46 -4.57 -5.68
C TYR A 196 -9.49 -5.99 -6.27
N ARG A 197 -10.02 -6.15 -7.50
CA ARG A 197 -9.97 -7.43 -8.22
C ARG A 197 -9.25 -7.18 -9.54
N ASP A 198 -8.16 -7.87 -9.74
CA ASP A 198 -7.48 -7.97 -11.03
C ASP A 198 -7.94 -9.24 -11.74
N ASP A 199 -8.47 -9.12 -12.94
CA ASP A 199 -9.02 -10.19 -13.77
C ASP A 199 -8.64 -9.90 -15.22
N THR A 200 -7.37 -9.54 -15.40
CA THR A 200 -6.65 -9.46 -16.67
C THR A 200 -6.45 -10.88 -17.22
N ASP A 201 -7.57 -11.47 -17.61
CA ASP A 201 -7.70 -12.82 -18.15
C ASP A 201 -7.40 -12.84 -19.67
N LYS A 202 -8.12 -13.69 -20.40
CA LYS A 202 -8.06 -13.75 -21.87
C LYS A 202 -8.60 -12.51 -22.59
N ARG A 203 -8.97 -11.40 -21.95
CA ARG A 203 -9.51 -10.23 -22.66
C ARG A 203 -8.37 -9.27 -23.03
N ALA A 204 -8.59 -8.50 -24.11
CA ALA A 204 -7.67 -7.43 -24.48
C ALA A 204 -7.87 -6.24 -23.53
N GLY A 205 -6.76 -5.67 -23.07
CA GLY A 205 -6.76 -4.61 -22.09
C GLY A 205 -6.01 -4.98 -20.82
N GLY A 206 -5.91 -4.01 -19.92
CA GLY A 206 -5.11 -4.13 -18.70
C GLY A 206 -5.57 -3.22 -17.59
N CYS A 207 -4.88 -3.29 -16.46
CA CYS A 207 -5.15 -2.51 -15.27
C CYS A 207 -4.04 -1.53 -14.99
N ARG A 208 -4.39 -0.25 -14.97
CA ARG A 208 -3.46 0.81 -14.61
C ARG A 208 -3.64 1.13 -13.14
N MET A 209 -2.55 1.10 -12.40
CA MET A 209 -2.53 1.08 -10.94
C MET A 209 -1.51 2.06 -10.39
N SER A 210 -1.82 2.63 -9.23
CA SER A 210 -0.93 3.54 -8.51
C SER A 210 -1.22 3.49 -7.01
N TRP A 211 -0.20 3.68 -6.19
CA TRP A 211 -0.30 3.61 -4.74
C TRP A 211 0.27 4.88 -4.10
N GLY A 212 -0.17 5.23 -2.90
CA GLY A 212 0.37 6.37 -2.17
C GLY A 212 0.01 6.38 -0.70
N ILE A 213 0.79 7.12 0.09
CA ILE A 213 0.49 7.40 1.50
C ILE A 213 -0.09 8.82 1.56
N LYS A 214 -1.22 8.99 2.22
CA LYS A 214 -1.93 10.27 2.34
C LYS A 214 -2.12 10.66 3.79
N LEU A 215 -2.11 11.97 4.00
CA LEU A 215 -2.39 12.62 5.26
C LEU A 215 -3.74 13.31 5.12
N ASP A 216 -4.60 13.20 6.13
CA ASP A 216 -5.93 13.79 6.17
C ASP A 216 -5.98 14.82 7.28
N PHE A 217 -5.46 16.02 7.00
CA PHE A 217 -5.62 17.20 7.84
C PHE A 217 -5.53 18.45 6.98
#